data_AF-A0A1G1P9A4-F1
#
_entry.id   AF-A0A1G1P9A4-F1
#
_cell.length_a   1.000
_cell.length_b   1.000
_cell.length_c   1.000
_cell.angle_alpha   90.00
_cell.angle_beta   90.00
_cell.angle_gamma   90.00
#
_symmetry.space_group_name_H-M   'P 1'
#
loop_
_entity.id
_entity.type
_entity.pdbx_description
1 polymer ?
#
loop_
_entity_poly.entity_id
_entity_poly.type
_entity_poly.pdbx_seq_one_letter_code
_entity_poly.pdbx_strand_id
1 'polypeptide(L)' 'MKKRLSLQDKAELAMKEAVRKVVERHKKTGRPLAVWENGKVRHISAAEALRRRRCSGGKANSVGTD' A
#
# COMPACT_ATOMS: atom_id res chain seq x y z
N MET A 1 -22.39 -1.73 19.52
CA MET A 1 -22.29 -0.29 19.18
C MET A 1 -21.45 -0.14 17.91
N LYS A 2 -21.97 0.46 16.83
CA LYS A 2 -21.19 0.72 15.61
C LYS A 2 -20.16 1.81 15.94
N LYS A 3 -18.86 1.47 15.89
CA LYS A 3 -17.79 2.48 16.03
C LYS A 3 -17.98 3.52 14.92
N ARG A 4 -18.31 4.75 15.30
CA ARG A 4 -18.35 5.88 14.36
C ARG A 4 -16.91 6.16 13.96
N LEU A 5 -16.60 5.92 12.69
CA LEU A 5 -15.30 6.29 12.11
C LEU A 5 -15.13 7.80 12.19
N SER A 6 -13.97 8.24 12.67
CA SER A 6 -13.58 9.64 12.65
C SER A 6 -13.45 10.13 11.20
N LEU A 7 -13.38 11.45 11.02
CA LEU A 7 -13.13 12.02 9.69
C LEU A 7 -11.79 11.54 9.14
N GLN A 8 -10.78 11.43 10.02
CA GLN A 8 -9.46 10.93 9.70
C GLN A 8 -9.51 9.47 9.23
N ASP A 9 -10.25 8.60 9.93
CA ASP A 9 -10.37 7.18 9.54
C ASP A 9 -11.04 7.05 8.16
N LYS A 10 -12.06 7.88 7.89
CA LYS A 10 -12.73 7.92 6.59
C LYS A 10 -11.80 8.38 5.48
N ALA A 11 -10.99 9.40 5.75
CA ALA A 11 -10.00 9.89 4.79
C ALA A 11 -8.94 8.82 4.50
N GLU A 12 -8.46 8.11 5.53
CA GLU A 12 -7.50 7.01 5.37
C GLU A 12 -8.09 5.87 4.53
N LEU A 13 -9.34 5.48 4.78
CA LEU A 13 -10.03 4.47 3.99
C LEU A 13 -10.20 4.90 2.52
N ALA A 14 -10.64 6.13 2.29
CA ALA A 14 -10.80 6.68 0.95
C ALA A 14 -9.47 6.67 0.18
N MET A 15 -8.37 7.06 0.84
CA MET A 15 -7.02 7.02 0.26
C MET A 15 -6.61 5.58 -0.07
N LYS A 16 -6.80 4.63 0.84
CA LYS A 16 -6.47 3.21 0.61
C LYS A 16 -7.24 2.63 -0.58
N GLU A 17 -8.53 2.96 -0.70
CA GLU A 17 -9.38 2.53 -1.80
C GLU A 17 -8.98 3.16 -3.14
N ALA A 18 -8.67 4.46 -3.14
CA ALA A 18 -8.20 5.16 -4.33
C ALA A 18 -6.90 4.53 -4.85
N VAL A 19 -5.94 4.29 -3.97
CA VAL A 19 -4.67 3.63 -4.33
C VAL A 19 -4.92 2.22 -4.88
N ARG A 20 -5.84 1.44 -4.29
CA ARG A 20 -6.20 0.11 -4.80
C ARG A 20 -6.73 0.17 -6.24
N LYS A 21 -7.69 1.05 -6.51
CA LYS A 21 -8.28 1.24 -7.85
C LYS A 21 -7.22 1.64 -8.89
N VAL A 22 -6.28 2.51 -8.50
CA VAL A 22 -5.18 2.94 -9.36
C VAL A 22 -4.27 1.77 -9.73
N VAL A 23 -3.87 0.95 -8.75
CA VAL A 23 -3.01 -0.23 -8.98
C VAL A 23 -3.71 -1.24 -9.90
N GLU A 24 -4.99 -1.51 -9.69
CA GLU A 24 -5.76 -2.43 -10.53
C GLU A 24 -5.88 -1.94 -11.97
N ARG A 25 -6.18 -0.65 -12.17
CA ARG A 25 -6.25 -0.04 -13.51
C ARG A 25 -4.91 -0.08 -14.23
N HIS A 26 -3.82 0.22 -13.54
CA HIS A 26 -2.48 0.23 -14.12
C HIS A 26 -1.99 -1.18 -14.44
N LYS A 27 -2.38 -2.19 -13.63
CA LYS A 27 -2.17 -3.60 -13.94
C LYS A 27 -2.87 -4.00 -15.24
N LYS A 28 -4.14 -3.61 -15.43
CA LYS A 28 -4.91 -3.93 -16.65
C LYS A 28 -4.38 -3.24 -17.90
N THR A 29 -3.87 -2.02 -17.75
CA THR A 29 -3.41 -1.19 -18.88
C THR A 29 -1.90 -1.32 -19.16
N GLY A 30 -1.17 -2.10 -18.37
CA GLY A 30 0.29 -2.25 -18.50
C GLY A 30 1.08 -0.98 -18.16
N ARG A 31 0.45 0.04 -17.55
CA ARG A 31 1.09 1.33 -17.26
C ARG A 31 1.90 1.26 -15.96
N PRO A 32 3.10 1.85 -15.91
CA PRO A 32 3.87 1.96 -14.66
C PRO A 32 3.23 2.98 -13.70
N LEU A 33 3.47 2.79 -12.40
CA LEU A 33 3.08 3.70 -11.33
C LEU A 33 4.27 4.57 -10.94
N ALA A 34 4.07 5.88 -10.83
CA ALA A 34 5.07 6.78 -10.27
C ALA A 34 4.93 6.81 -8.74
N VAL A 35 6.02 6.53 -8.04
CA VAL A 35 6.12 6.57 -6.57
C VAL A 35 7.19 7.57 -6.20
N TRP A 36 6.88 8.46 -5.26
CA TRP A 36 7.87 9.34 -4.64
C TRP A 36 8.53 8.61 -3.47
N GLU A 37 9.83 8.38 -3.55
CA GLU A 37 10.61 7.68 -2.52
C GLU A 37 11.99 8.34 -2.42
N ASN A 38 12.43 8.65 -1.20
CA ASN A 38 13.74 9.26 -0.94
C ASN A 38 14.05 10.52 -1.76
N GLY A 39 13.04 11.40 -1.92
CA GLY A 39 13.19 12.66 -2.64
C GLY A 39 13.28 12.52 -4.17
N LYS A 40 13.00 11.32 -4.72
CA LYS A 40 13.04 11.06 -6.16
C LYS A 40 11.75 10.38 -6.62
N VAL A 41 11.40 10.61 -7.89
CA VAL A 41 10.33 9.88 -8.57
C VAL A 41 10.90 8.57 -9.10
N ARG A 42 10.29 7.46 -8.71
CA ARG A 42 10.59 6.12 -9.21
C ARG A 42 9.37 5.53 -9.88
N HIS A 43 9.53 5.04 -11.11
CA HIS A 43 8.49 4.28 -11.78
C HIS A 43 8.60 2.80 -11.40
N ILE A 44 7.51 2.22 -10.92
CA ILE A 44 7.41 0.80 -10.58
C ILE A 44 6.28 0.15 -11.37
N SER A 45 6.42 -1.13 -11.67
CA SER A 45 5.31 -1.88 -12.28
C SER A 45 4.18 -2.08 -11.26
N ALA A 46 2.94 -2.24 -11.73
CA ALA A 46 1.82 -2.57 -10.85
C ALA A 46 2.05 -3.90 -10.08
N ALA A 47 2.80 -4.85 -10.66
CA ALA A 47 3.21 -6.08 -10.00
C ALA A 47 4.22 -5.83 -8.86
N GLU A 48 5.17 -4.92 -9.06
CA GLU A 48 6.11 -4.51 -8.02
C GLU A 48 5.40 -3.78 -6.86
N ALA A 49 4.43 -2.92 -7.15
CA ALA A 49 3.61 -2.25 -6.14
C ALA A 49 2.86 -3.25 -5.23
N LEU A 50 2.33 -4.34 -5.80
CA LEU A 50 1.66 -5.40 -5.05
C LEU A 50 2.62 -6.25 -4.21
N ARG A 51 3.87 -6.41 -4.65
CA ARG A 51 4.92 -7.11 -3.86
C ARG A 51 5.35 -6.27 -2.66
N ARG A 52 5.54 -4.95 -2.84
CA ARG A 52 5.89 -4.04 -1.74
C ARG A 52 4.86 -4.03 -0.62
N ARG A 53 3.56 -4.14 -0.92
CA ARG A 53 2.50 -4.27 0.11
C ARG A 53 2.68 -5.47 1.06
N ARG A 54 3.42 -6.52 0.65
CA ARG A 54 3.62 -7.73 1.46
C ARG A 54 4.84 -7.68 2.39
N CYS A 55 5.76 -6.73 2.23
CA CYS A 55 6.99 -6.68 3.03
C CYS A 55 6.91 -5.82 4.30
N SER A 56 5.83 -5.07 4.54
CA SER A 56 5.67 -4.28 5.77
C SER A 56 4.86 -5.00 6.87
N GLY A 57 4.63 -6.30 6.72
CA GLY A 57 3.95 -7.13 7.72
C GLY A 57 4.90 -8.11 8.40
N GLY A 58 5.38 -7.75 9.61
CA GLY A 58 5.93 -8.70 10.58
C GLY A 58 7.46 -8.75 10.66
N LYS A 59 8.05 -7.97 11.58
CA LYS A 59 9.17 -8.47 12.37
C LYS A 59 8.63 -9.69 13.14
N ALA A 60 8.96 -10.90 12.71
CA ALA A 60 8.80 -12.06 13.58
C ALA A 60 9.79 -11.87 14.73
N ASN A 61 9.26 -11.75 15.95
CA ASN A 61 10.05 -11.73 17.17
C ASN A 61 10.98 -12.95 17.15
N SER A 62 12.29 -12.71 17.24
CA SER A 62 13.25 -13.72 17.67
C SER A 62 12.93 -14.06 19.13
N VAL A 63 12.04 -15.02 19.34
CA VAL A 63 11.85 -15.67 20.64
C VAL A 63 13.06 -16.57 20.82
N GLY A 64 13.89 -16.24 21.81
CA GLY A 64 14.89 -17.16 22.31
C GLY A 64 14.20 -18.37 22.92
N THR A 65 14.76 -19.54 22.64
CA THR A 65 14.57 -20.74 23.44
C THR A 65 15.90 -21.48 23.51
N ASP A 66 16.29 -21.68 24.77
CA ASP A 66 17.40 -22.44 25.38
C ASP A 66 18.86 -22.05 25.07
#